data_AF-A0A2E5ZJI6-F1
#
_entry.id   AF-A0A2E5ZJI6-F1
#
_cell.length_a   1.000
_cell.length_b   1.000
_cell.length_c   1.000
_cell.angle_alpha   90.00
_cell.angle_beta   90.00
_cell.angle_gamma   90.00
#
_symmetry.space_group_name_H-M   'P 1'
#
loop_
_entity.id
_entity.type
_entity.pdbx_description
1 polymer ?
#
loop_
_entity_poly.entity_id
_entity_poly.type
_entity_poly.pdbx_seq_one_letter_code
_entity_poly.pdbx_strand_id
1 'polypeptide(L)'
;MVMECPKCGSPMAVRTNRQTGSDFLGCTEFPKCRGTRRLEGQAGGGGQPSKGDVTVPVLECTHRLPKALSPSRAVDFLKCPRMFYEKSVARSVVFQANEASMRGTLAHHALEQVVGLPPAERTPNRAVSFLRPRWDAVRDRREQVKLATLTDERIDAMIADAERYVRAWFDIEDPATLEPAGVEKRVTATLGSAPMSGMIDRIDQTGGTKKRPRLTIVDYKTGKPPGDLFVDEALFPIHVYAAAVASRPGVVVDEVKLLHLGHGTDGIVRRPITPSVHDATAKKFDGIWQDIRTAAKTGAFPCVTGRQCDWCDAKPLCPAWN
;
A
#
# COMPACT_ATOMS: atom_id res chain seq x y z
N MET A 1 -1.78 -33.14 -24.20
CA MET A 1 -1.32 -32.81 -22.84
C MET A 1 -2.47 -32.11 -22.13
N VAL A 2 -3.08 -32.74 -21.12
CA VAL A 2 -4.23 -32.15 -20.41
C VAL A 2 -3.70 -31.05 -19.48
N MET A 3 -4.15 -29.82 -19.67
CA MET A 3 -3.77 -28.71 -18.79
C MET A 3 -4.59 -28.78 -17.50
N GLU A 4 -3.91 -28.91 -16.36
CA GLU A 4 -4.55 -29.01 -15.04
C GLU A 4 -4.80 -27.63 -14.41
N CYS A 5 -5.92 -27.54 -13.68
CA CYS A 5 -6.33 -26.34 -12.99
C CYS A 5 -5.39 -26.04 -11.80
N PRO A 6 -4.83 -24.83 -11.71
CA PRO A 6 -3.91 -24.47 -10.62
C PRO A 6 -4.57 -24.38 -9.24
N LYS A 7 -5.92 -24.41 -9.17
CA LYS A 7 -6.67 -24.32 -7.91
C LYS A 7 -7.14 -25.66 -7.36
N CYS A 8 -7.38 -26.64 -8.22
CA CYS A 8 -8.03 -27.90 -7.81
C CYS A 8 -7.52 -29.15 -8.52
N GLY A 9 -6.57 -29.02 -9.45
CA GLY A 9 -6.03 -30.15 -10.22
C GLY A 9 -6.95 -30.68 -11.33
N SER A 10 -8.25 -30.31 -11.37
CA SER A 10 -9.16 -30.76 -12.43
C SER A 10 -8.74 -30.27 -13.82
N PRO A 11 -9.12 -30.96 -14.91
CA PRO A 11 -8.84 -30.54 -16.28
C PRO A 11 -9.38 -29.14 -16.60
N MET A 12 -8.73 -28.45 -17.54
CA MET A 12 -9.17 -27.15 -18.04
C MET A 12 -9.70 -27.24 -19.47
N ALA A 13 -10.70 -26.41 -19.78
CA ALA A 13 -11.30 -26.29 -21.11
C ALA A 13 -11.18 -24.85 -21.62
N VAL A 14 -11.06 -24.66 -22.94
CA VAL A 14 -11.05 -23.34 -23.57
C VAL A 14 -12.42 -22.68 -23.47
N ARG A 15 -12.45 -21.42 -23.06
CA ARG A 15 -13.64 -20.58 -22.93
C ARG A 15 -13.34 -19.19 -23.49
N THR A 16 -14.35 -18.53 -24.04
CA THR A 16 -14.22 -17.19 -24.62
C THR A 16 -14.84 -16.15 -23.70
N ASN A 17 -14.12 -15.07 -23.41
CA ASN A 17 -14.67 -13.95 -22.67
C ASN A 17 -15.61 -13.14 -23.57
N ARG A 18 -16.90 -13.04 -23.18
CA ARG A 18 -17.94 -12.35 -23.96
C ARG A 18 -17.71 -10.84 -24.11
N GLN A 19 -16.96 -10.20 -23.21
CA GLN A 19 -16.69 -8.76 -23.28
C GLN A 19 -15.45 -8.42 -24.13
N THR A 20 -14.43 -9.27 -24.09
CA THR A 20 -13.13 -8.99 -24.74
C THR A 20 -12.87 -9.84 -25.97
N GLY A 21 -13.69 -10.87 -26.24
CA GLY A 21 -13.51 -11.81 -27.34
C GLY A 21 -12.30 -12.73 -27.21
N SER A 22 -11.53 -12.62 -26.13
CA SER A 22 -10.30 -13.38 -25.93
C SER A 22 -10.57 -14.77 -25.34
N ASP A 23 -9.89 -15.78 -25.87
CA ASP A 23 -9.93 -17.14 -25.36
C ASP A 23 -9.02 -17.33 -24.14
N PHE A 24 -9.48 -18.12 -23.18
CA PHE A 24 -8.76 -18.48 -21.97
C PHE A 24 -9.10 -19.91 -21.55
N LEU A 25 -8.23 -20.55 -20.77
CA LEU A 25 -8.52 -21.84 -20.14
C LEU A 25 -9.33 -21.60 -18.86
N GLY A 26 -10.49 -22.24 -18.73
CA GLY A 26 -11.31 -22.25 -17.53
C GLY A 26 -11.48 -23.66 -16.97
N CYS A 27 -11.55 -23.78 -15.65
CA CYS A 27 -11.77 -25.05 -14.95
C CYS A 27 -13.09 -25.73 -15.41
N THR A 28 -13.06 -27.05 -15.58
CA THR A 28 -14.26 -27.84 -15.92
C THR A 28 -15.27 -27.84 -14.76
N GLU A 29 -14.80 -27.82 -13.52
CA GLU A 29 -15.62 -27.76 -12.30
C GLU A 29 -16.28 -26.38 -12.03
N PHE A 30 -16.34 -25.48 -13.00
CA PHE A 30 -17.10 -24.24 -12.84
C PHE A 30 -18.61 -24.56 -12.67
N PRO A 31 -19.34 -23.95 -11.71
CA PRO A 31 -18.97 -22.78 -10.90
C PRO A 31 -18.27 -23.08 -9.56
N LYS A 32 -18.12 -24.35 -9.18
CA LYS A 32 -17.50 -24.76 -7.90
C LYS A 32 -16.01 -24.40 -7.83
N CYS A 33 -15.31 -24.45 -8.95
CA CYS A 33 -13.95 -23.94 -9.09
C CYS A 33 -13.86 -22.90 -10.21
N ARG A 34 -13.38 -21.70 -9.87
CA ARG A 34 -13.16 -20.58 -10.80
C ARG A 34 -11.69 -20.42 -11.14
N GLY A 35 -10.99 -21.52 -11.40
CA GLY A 35 -9.60 -21.49 -11.87
C GLY A 35 -9.53 -21.12 -13.34
N THR A 36 -8.64 -20.20 -13.70
CA THR A 36 -8.41 -19.79 -15.09
C THR A 36 -6.92 -19.72 -15.41
N ARG A 37 -6.56 -19.86 -16.69
CA ARG A 37 -5.21 -19.69 -17.25
C ARG A 37 -5.32 -19.03 -18.62
N ARG A 38 -4.26 -18.35 -19.05
CA ARG A 38 -4.16 -17.84 -20.42
C ARG A 38 -3.77 -18.97 -21.36
N LEU A 39 -4.23 -18.90 -22.61
CA LEU A 39 -3.74 -19.78 -23.67
C LEU A 39 -2.37 -19.29 -24.12
N GLU A 40 -1.39 -20.20 -24.16
CA GLU A 40 -0.06 -19.90 -24.69
C GLU A 40 -0.19 -19.61 -26.20
N GLY A 41 0.26 -18.41 -26.63
CA GLY A 41 0.32 -18.05 -28.05
C GLY A 41 -0.37 -16.76 -28.50
N GLN A 42 -1.09 -16.02 -27.63
CA GLN A 42 -1.56 -14.68 -27.98
C GLN A 42 -0.51 -13.62 -27.62
N ALA A 43 0.27 -13.22 -28.62
CA ALA A 43 1.28 -12.17 -28.56
C ALA A 43 0.64 -10.79 -28.30
N GLY A 44 0.78 -10.30 -27.07
CA GLY A 44 0.74 -8.88 -26.74
C GLY A 44 2.05 -8.55 -26.02
N GLY A 45 2.89 -7.72 -26.63
CA GLY A 45 4.29 -7.52 -26.26
C GLY A 45 4.54 -7.13 -24.81
N GLY A 46 5.65 -7.64 -24.26
CA GLY A 46 6.22 -7.21 -22.99
C GLY A 46 5.90 -8.07 -21.76
N GLY A 47 6.05 -9.39 -21.84
CA GLY A 47 6.20 -10.26 -20.67
C GLY A 47 7.12 -11.40 -21.08
N GLN A 48 8.19 -11.74 -20.36
CA GLN A 48 8.21 -12.17 -18.96
C GLN A 48 9.67 -12.14 -18.45
N PRO A 49 9.93 -12.16 -17.13
CA PRO A 49 9.81 -13.40 -16.35
C PRO A 49 9.17 -13.21 -14.94
N SER A 50 8.90 -14.29 -14.20
CA SER A 50 8.15 -14.32 -12.93
C SER A 50 8.96 -14.86 -11.74
N LYS A 51 8.91 -14.19 -10.57
CA LYS A 51 9.49 -14.61 -9.27
C LYS A 51 10.89 -15.24 -9.36
N GLY A 52 11.92 -14.39 -9.32
CA GLY A 52 13.31 -14.81 -9.13
C GLY A 52 14.16 -14.76 -10.40
N ASP A 53 13.73 -14.04 -11.42
CA ASP A 53 14.19 -14.29 -12.78
C ASP A 53 15.62 -13.90 -13.09
N VAL A 54 16.10 -12.87 -12.41
CA VAL A 54 17.50 -12.46 -12.49
C VAL A 54 17.91 -12.02 -11.09
N THR A 55 18.94 -12.67 -10.56
CA THR A 55 19.60 -12.25 -9.33
C THR A 55 21.05 -12.00 -9.65
N VAL A 56 21.42 -10.73 -9.80
CA VAL A 56 22.82 -10.32 -9.82
C VAL A 56 23.16 -9.85 -8.41
N PRO A 57 23.98 -10.61 -7.65
CA PRO A 57 24.32 -10.25 -6.29
C PRO A 57 25.05 -8.91 -6.24
N VAL A 58 24.76 -8.13 -5.20
CA VAL A 58 25.55 -6.96 -4.83
C VAL A 58 26.52 -7.33 -3.71
N LEU A 59 27.41 -6.41 -3.33
CA LEU A 59 28.22 -6.59 -2.13
C LEU A 59 27.33 -6.66 -0.88
N GLU A 60 27.80 -7.35 0.16
CA GLU A 60 27.15 -7.36 1.46
C GLU A 60 26.85 -5.92 1.92
N CYS A 61 25.60 -5.66 2.29
CA CYS A 61 25.11 -4.31 2.58
C CYS A 61 24.27 -4.24 3.85
N THR A 62 24.49 -5.16 4.79
CA THR A 62 23.81 -5.22 6.10
C THR A 62 23.89 -3.89 6.86
N HIS A 63 25.05 -3.20 6.81
CA HIS A 63 25.26 -1.88 7.42
C HIS A 63 24.44 -0.74 6.79
N ARG A 64 23.87 -0.94 5.60
CA ARG A 64 23.04 0.05 4.87
C ARG A 64 21.55 -0.15 5.10
N LEU A 65 21.15 -1.20 5.82
CA LEU A 65 19.75 -1.44 6.12
C LEU A 65 19.16 -0.27 6.93
N PRO A 66 17.87 0.06 6.73
CA PRO A 66 17.22 1.06 7.54
C PRO A 66 17.17 0.62 9.01
N LYS A 67 17.33 1.57 9.93
CA LYS A 67 17.25 1.31 11.39
C LYS A 67 15.93 0.66 11.83
N ALA A 68 14.86 0.90 11.07
CA ALA A 68 13.55 0.27 11.24
C ALA A 68 12.85 0.07 9.89
N LEU A 69 12.08 -1.00 9.79
CA LEU A 69 11.23 -1.35 8.65
C LEU A 69 9.86 -0.67 8.79
N SER A 70 9.38 -0.01 7.73
CA SER A 70 8.01 0.48 7.66
C SER A 70 7.12 -0.53 6.93
N PRO A 71 5.80 -0.54 7.17
CA PRO A 71 4.88 -1.41 6.42
C PRO A 71 4.97 -1.21 4.91
N SER A 72 5.12 0.04 4.45
CA SER A 72 5.32 0.36 3.03
C SER A 72 6.61 -0.23 2.44
N ARG A 73 7.71 -0.21 3.20
CA ARG A 73 9.00 -0.81 2.79
C ARG A 73 8.94 -2.34 2.78
N ALA A 74 8.22 -2.94 3.70
CA ALA A 74 7.97 -4.38 3.70
C ALA A 74 7.20 -4.80 2.44
N VAL A 75 6.15 -4.05 2.07
CA VAL A 75 5.43 -4.25 0.80
C VAL A 75 6.32 -4.03 -0.41
N ASP A 76 7.18 -2.99 -0.42
CA ASP A 76 8.13 -2.76 -1.51
C ASP A 76 9.05 -3.98 -1.72
N PHE A 77 9.57 -4.57 -0.63
CA PHE A 77 10.40 -5.78 -0.70
C PHE A 77 9.62 -6.99 -1.22
N LEU A 78 8.40 -7.21 -0.73
CA LEU A 78 7.53 -8.29 -1.21
C LEU A 78 7.19 -8.16 -2.71
N LYS A 79 7.00 -6.92 -3.19
CA LYS A 79 6.75 -6.64 -4.60
C LYS A 79 7.96 -6.92 -5.47
N CYS A 80 9.14 -6.43 -5.07
CA CYS A 80 10.39 -6.66 -5.77
C CYS A 80 11.59 -6.35 -4.86
N PRO A 81 12.34 -7.37 -4.39
CA PRO A 81 13.53 -7.18 -3.56
C PRO A 81 14.58 -6.26 -4.20
N ARG A 82 14.78 -6.36 -5.53
CA ARG A 82 15.71 -5.46 -6.23
C ARG A 82 15.25 -4.00 -6.20
N MET A 83 13.97 -3.72 -6.41
CA MET A 83 13.42 -2.36 -6.29
C MET A 83 13.59 -1.82 -4.86
N PHE A 84 13.31 -2.64 -3.84
CA PHE A 84 13.55 -2.29 -2.45
C PHE A 84 15.01 -1.93 -2.18
N TYR A 85 15.96 -2.72 -2.71
CA TYR A 85 17.38 -2.43 -2.60
C TYR A 85 17.73 -1.06 -3.20
N GLU A 86 17.39 -0.81 -4.46
CA GLU A 86 17.73 0.45 -5.14
C GLU A 86 17.10 1.67 -4.45
N LYS A 87 15.86 1.52 -3.95
CA LYS A 87 15.11 2.59 -3.31
C LYS A 87 15.55 2.87 -1.86
N SER A 88 15.72 1.83 -1.05
CA SER A 88 15.81 1.95 0.41
C SER A 88 17.20 1.68 0.98
N VAL A 89 17.97 0.78 0.36
CA VAL A 89 19.29 0.35 0.84
C VAL A 89 20.40 1.12 0.11
N ALA A 90 20.41 1.02 -1.21
CA ALA A 90 21.38 1.68 -2.06
C ALA A 90 21.09 3.18 -2.21
N ARG A 91 19.79 3.52 -2.29
CA ARG A 91 19.31 4.88 -2.61
C ARG A 91 19.92 5.41 -3.92
N SER A 92 20.14 4.51 -4.87
CA SER A 92 20.73 4.81 -6.18
C SER A 92 19.80 5.66 -7.06
N VAL A 93 18.50 5.65 -6.77
CA VAL A 93 17.48 6.34 -7.56
C VAL A 93 16.52 7.10 -6.64
N VAL A 94 16.15 8.31 -7.06
CA VAL A 94 15.03 9.06 -6.48
C VAL A 94 13.76 8.68 -7.22
N PHE A 95 12.90 7.91 -6.56
CA PHE A 95 11.58 7.57 -7.11
C PHE A 95 10.73 8.84 -7.25
N GLN A 96 10.26 9.09 -8.46
CA GLN A 96 9.50 10.27 -8.81
C GLN A 96 8.02 10.03 -8.52
N ALA A 97 7.37 11.02 -7.91
CA ALA A 97 5.93 11.00 -7.79
C ALA A 97 5.27 11.12 -9.16
N ASN A 98 4.08 10.54 -9.26
CA ASN A 98 3.16 10.77 -10.36
C ASN A 98 1.89 11.46 -9.84
N GLU A 99 1.02 11.89 -10.75
CA GLU A 99 -0.19 12.62 -10.37
C GLU A 99 -1.06 11.80 -9.41
N ALA A 100 -1.14 10.47 -9.58
CA ALA A 100 -1.93 9.61 -8.70
C ALA A 100 -1.38 9.57 -7.26
N SER A 101 -0.06 9.42 -7.09
CA SER A 101 0.56 9.44 -5.76
C SER A 101 0.51 10.84 -5.13
N MET A 102 0.58 11.89 -5.95
CA MET A 102 0.49 13.27 -5.47
C MET A 102 -0.93 13.61 -5.01
N ARG A 103 -1.97 13.22 -5.76
CA ARG A 103 -3.38 13.35 -5.31
C ARG A 103 -3.60 12.72 -3.94
N GLY A 104 -3.09 11.51 -3.73
CA GLY A 104 -3.14 10.84 -2.43
C GLY A 104 -2.44 11.64 -1.33
N THR A 105 -1.22 12.10 -1.58
CA THR A 105 -0.45 12.88 -0.60
C THR A 105 -1.13 14.20 -0.24
N LEU A 106 -1.72 14.90 -1.21
CA LEU A 106 -2.48 16.14 -0.95
C LEU A 106 -3.74 15.85 -0.12
N ALA A 107 -4.50 14.82 -0.48
CA ALA A 107 -5.69 14.41 0.25
C ALA A 107 -5.37 14.01 1.70
N HIS A 108 -4.35 13.17 1.92
CA HIS A 108 -3.94 12.77 3.28
C HIS A 108 -3.56 13.98 4.13
N HIS A 109 -2.79 14.93 3.58
CA HIS A 109 -2.43 16.13 4.31
C HIS A 109 -3.63 17.01 4.65
N ALA A 110 -4.56 17.22 3.71
CA ALA A 110 -5.77 17.99 3.98
C ALA A 110 -6.62 17.34 5.09
N LEU A 111 -6.77 16.01 5.06
CA LEU A 111 -7.49 15.24 6.08
C LEU A 111 -6.76 15.27 7.43
N GLU A 112 -5.43 15.19 7.43
CA GLU A 112 -4.60 15.35 8.63
C GLU A 112 -4.87 16.70 9.29
N GLN A 113 -4.73 17.79 8.52
CA GLN A 113 -4.87 19.14 9.06
C GLN A 113 -6.27 19.40 9.59
N VAL A 114 -7.32 18.98 8.85
CA VAL A 114 -8.70 19.24 9.28
C VAL A 114 -9.08 18.44 10.54
N VAL A 115 -8.67 17.17 10.66
CA VAL A 115 -8.95 16.37 11.88
C VAL A 115 -8.24 16.96 13.10
N GLY A 116 -7.08 17.60 12.89
CA GLY A 116 -6.34 18.29 13.95
C GLY A 116 -7.02 19.55 14.50
N LEU A 117 -8.04 20.10 13.82
CA LEU A 117 -8.76 21.30 14.25
C LEU A 117 -9.79 21.01 15.37
N PRO A 118 -10.26 22.04 16.10
CA PRO A 118 -11.44 21.93 16.95
C PRO A 118 -12.67 21.42 16.16
N PRO A 119 -13.56 20.59 16.76
CA PRO A 119 -14.69 19.97 16.06
C PRO A 119 -15.53 20.93 15.21
N ALA A 120 -15.84 22.12 15.71
CA ALA A 120 -16.65 23.12 14.99
C ALA A 120 -15.98 23.67 13.72
N GLU A 121 -14.66 23.55 13.60
CA GLU A 121 -13.89 24.04 12.44
C GLU A 121 -13.64 22.95 11.39
N ARG A 122 -13.99 21.69 11.69
CA ARG A 122 -13.75 20.54 10.81
C ARG A 122 -14.76 20.50 9.66
N THR A 123 -14.62 21.42 8.72
CA THR A 123 -15.55 21.59 7.59
C THR A 123 -14.89 21.25 6.25
N PRO A 124 -15.67 20.90 5.21
CA PRO A 124 -15.14 20.61 3.88
C PRO A 124 -14.28 21.74 3.33
N ASN A 125 -14.74 22.99 3.45
CA ASN A 125 -14.02 24.15 2.93
C ASN A 125 -12.71 24.41 3.69
N ARG A 126 -12.67 24.16 5.01
CA ARG A 126 -11.41 24.23 5.77
C ARG A 126 -10.45 23.14 5.32
N ALA A 127 -10.90 21.90 5.13
CA ALA A 127 -10.04 20.81 4.63
C ALA A 127 -9.43 21.12 3.26
N VAL A 128 -10.25 21.55 2.30
CA VAL A 128 -9.81 21.89 0.94
C VAL A 128 -8.79 23.02 0.92
N SER A 129 -8.88 23.97 1.85
CA SER A 129 -7.94 25.11 1.93
C SER A 129 -6.47 24.70 2.17
N PHE A 130 -6.21 23.47 2.63
CA PHE A 130 -4.86 22.96 2.86
C PHE A 130 -4.19 22.35 1.60
N LEU A 131 -4.94 22.13 0.51
CA LEU A 131 -4.42 21.42 -0.67
C LEU A 131 -3.38 22.24 -1.44
N ARG A 132 -3.72 23.46 -1.85
CA ARG A 132 -2.84 24.33 -2.64
C ARG A 132 -1.56 24.72 -1.86
N PRO A 133 -1.64 25.19 -0.60
CA PRO A 133 -0.44 25.47 0.19
C PRO A 133 0.48 24.26 0.33
N ARG A 134 -0.09 23.05 0.44
CA ARG A 134 0.70 21.83 0.51
C ARG A 134 1.43 21.54 -0.79
N TRP A 135 0.77 21.67 -1.94
CA TRP A 135 1.42 21.54 -3.24
C TRP A 135 2.59 22.52 -3.36
N ASP A 136 2.34 23.81 -3.09
CA ASP A 136 3.37 24.84 -3.21
C ASP A 136 4.56 24.58 -2.27
N ALA A 137 4.33 24.03 -1.07
CA ALA A 137 5.39 23.67 -0.13
C ALA A 137 6.22 22.43 -0.52
N VAL A 138 5.75 21.60 -1.45
CA VAL A 138 6.44 20.35 -1.85
C VAL A 138 6.86 20.30 -3.31
N ARG A 139 6.37 21.21 -4.16
CA ARG A 139 6.58 21.18 -5.63
C ARG A 139 8.05 21.16 -6.04
N ASP A 140 8.94 21.77 -5.24
CA ASP A 140 10.38 21.86 -5.56
C ASP A 140 11.22 20.72 -4.95
N ARG A 141 10.58 19.73 -4.32
CA ARG A 141 11.30 18.57 -3.80
C ARG A 141 11.79 17.71 -4.96
N ARG A 142 12.96 17.07 -4.78
CA ARG A 142 13.58 16.18 -5.77
C ARG A 142 12.68 15.03 -6.22
N GLU A 143 11.73 14.60 -5.39
CA GLU A 143 10.74 13.56 -5.72
C GLU A 143 9.64 14.07 -6.66
N GLN A 144 9.52 15.39 -6.86
CA GLN A 144 8.45 16.04 -7.62
C GLN A 144 8.89 16.63 -8.96
N VAL A 145 10.15 16.41 -9.37
CA VAL A 145 10.70 17.02 -10.60
C VAL A 145 9.83 16.74 -11.82
N LYS A 146 9.33 15.51 -11.99
CA LYS A 146 8.41 15.16 -13.10
C LYS A 146 7.05 15.88 -13.03
N LEU A 147 6.57 16.22 -11.84
CA LEU A 147 5.29 16.93 -11.67
C LEU A 147 5.45 18.44 -11.76
N ALA A 148 6.59 18.97 -11.32
CA ALA A 148 6.91 20.40 -11.38
C ALA A 148 7.01 20.92 -12.83
N THR A 149 7.21 20.02 -13.81
CA THR A 149 7.25 20.35 -15.24
C THR A 149 5.88 20.31 -15.92
N LEU A 150 4.81 19.96 -15.21
CA LEU A 150 3.46 19.99 -15.76
C LEU A 150 2.97 21.44 -15.95
N THR A 151 2.02 21.65 -16.85
CA THR A 151 1.38 22.95 -17.01
C THR A 151 0.55 23.29 -15.77
N ASP A 152 0.35 24.59 -15.51
CA ASP A 152 -0.46 25.04 -14.39
C ASP A 152 -1.90 24.49 -14.46
N GLU A 153 -2.49 24.36 -15.65
CA GLU A 153 -3.83 23.78 -15.82
C GLU A 153 -3.88 22.31 -15.38
N ARG A 154 -2.83 21.54 -15.67
CA ARG A 154 -2.76 20.12 -15.28
C ARG A 154 -2.47 19.96 -13.79
N ILE A 155 -1.69 20.87 -13.21
CA ILE A 155 -1.48 20.96 -11.77
C ILE A 155 -2.80 21.28 -11.06
N ASP A 156 -3.54 22.29 -11.53
CA ASP A 156 -4.82 22.68 -10.95
C ASP A 156 -5.86 21.57 -11.11
N ALA A 157 -5.90 20.86 -12.23
CA ALA A 157 -6.73 19.67 -12.41
C ALA A 157 -6.38 18.56 -11.41
N MET A 158 -5.09 18.29 -11.19
CA MET A 158 -4.64 17.32 -10.18
C MET A 158 -5.04 17.72 -8.76
N ILE A 159 -4.97 19.02 -8.41
CA ILE A 159 -5.41 19.52 -7.11
C ILE A 159 -6.93 19.42 -6.98
N ALA A 160 -7.68 19.74 -8.03
CA ALA A 160 -9.14 19.60 -8.06
C ALA A 160 -9.57 18.13 -7.90
N ASP A 161 -8.82 17.18 -8.45
CA ASP A 161 -9.03 15.75 -8.21
C ASP A 161 -8.82 15.37 -6.72
N ALA A 162 -7.78 15.92 -6.09
CA ALA A 162 -7.55 15.73 -4.65
C ALA A 162 -8.67 16.33 -3.80
N GLU A 163 -9.18 17.50 -4.19
CA GLU A 163 -10.34 18.14 -3.56
C GLU A 163 -11.57 17.23 -3.59
N ARG A 164 -11.84 16.54 -4.71
CA ARG A 164 -12.97 15.60 -4.79
C ARG A 164 -12.84 14.47 -3.77
N TYR A 165 -11.64 13.94 -3.54
CA TYR A 165 -11.43 12.92 -2.50
C TYR A 165 -11.65 13.47 -1.09
N VAL A 166 -11.15 14.68 -0.81
CA VAL A 166 -11.31 15.32 0.50
C VAL A 166 -12.77 15.60 0.79
N ARG A 167 -13.53 16.13 -0.17
CA ARG A 167 -14.96 16.39 -0.01
C ARG A 167 -15.75 15.10 0.18
N ALA A 168 -15.47 14.06 -0.62
CA ALA A 168 -16.14 12.77 -0.54
C ALA A 168 -15.97 12.06 0.82
N TRP A 169 -14.95 12.41 1.61
CA TRP A 169 -14.80 11.89 2.96
C TRP A 169 -15.90 12.40 3.91
N PHE A 170 -16.36 13.65 3.76
CA PHE A 170 -17.43 14.22 4.59
C PHE A 170 -18.79 13.58 4.32
N ASP A 171 -18.93 12.86 3.20
CA ASP A 171 -20.15 12.10 2.89
C ASP A 171 -20.22 10.76 3.64
N ILE A 172 -19.09 10.28 4.19
CA ILE A 172 -18.99 8.96 4.84
C ILE A 172 -18.73 9.02 6.34
N GLU A 173 -18.16 10.12 6.84
CA GLU A 173 -17.90 10.35 8.26
C GLU A 173 -18.19 11.80 8.63
N ASP A 174 -18.74 12.03 9.83
CA ASP A 174 -18.83 13.37 10.42
C ASP A 174 -17.60 13.63 11.30
N PRO A 175 -16.64 14.44 10.86
CA PRO A 175 -15.42 14.67 11.61
C PRO A 175 -15.61 15.45 12.91
N ALA A 176 -16.71 16.18 13.08
CA ALA A 176 -17.01 16.86 14.33
C ALA A 176 -17.28 15.88 15.48
N THR A 177 -17.67 14.64 15.16
CA THR A 177 -17.96 13.58 16.15
C THR A 177 -16.76 12.68 16.46
N LEU A 178 -15.67 12.81 15.71
CA LEU A 178 -14.48 11.96 15.89
C LEU A 178 -13.70 12.34 17.15
N GLU A 179 -13.25 11.32 17.88
CA GLU A 179 -12.29 11.40 18.98
C GLU A 179 -10.90 10.88 18.56
N PRO A 180 -10.11 11.65 17.78
CA PRO A 180 -8.79 11.21 17.35
C PRO A 180 -7.82 11.15 18.54
N ALA A 181 -7.30 9.96 18.83
CA ALA A 181 -6.19 9.75 19.75
C ALA A 181 -4.84 10.17 19.12
N GLY A 182 -4.78 10.24 17.79
CA GLY A 182 -3.64 10.75 17.04
C GLY A 182 -3.90 10.83 15.55
N VAL A 183 -3.24 11.78 14.89
CA VAL A 183 -3.27 11.99 13.43
C VAL A 183 -1.83 12.12 12.98
N GLU A 184 -1.49 11.54 11.82
CA GLU A 184 -0.11 11.46 11.30
C GLU A 184 0.87 11.03 12.41
N LYS A 185 0.48 10.00 13.17
CA LYS A 185 1.17 9.62 14.40
C LYS A 185 2.31 8.67 14.06
N ARG A 186 3.54 9.06 14.40
CA ARG A 186 4.68 8.15 14.38
C ARG A 186 4.50 7.04 15.41
N VAL A 187 4.61 5.80 14.96
CA VAL A 187 4.66 4.62 15.81
C VAL A 187 6.00 3.90 15.65
N THR A 188 6.48 3.34 16.74
CA THR A 188 7.65 2.48 16.81
C THR A 188 7.35 1.29 17.69
N ALA A 189 7.77 0.11 17.27
CA ALA A 189 7.67 -1.12 18.05
C ALA A 189 8.74 -2.11 17.62
N THR A 190 8.90 -3.18 18.36
CA THR A 190 9.65 -4.36 17.91
C THR A 190 8.65 -5.50 17.75
N LEU A 191 8.46 -5.97 16.52
CA LEU A 191 7.56 -7.08 16.20
C LEU A 191 8.40 -8.32 15.93
N GLY A 192 8.47 -9.23 16.91
CA GLY A 192 9.45 -10.32 16.90
C GLY A 192 10.87 -9.76 17.01
N SER A 193 11.68 -9.94 15.99
CA SER A 193 13.00 -9.33 15.85
C SER A 193 13.01 -8.06 14.97
N ALA A 194 11.89 -7.76 14.30
CA ALA A 194 11.82 -6.65 13.37
C ALA A 194 11.63 -5.31 14.09
N PRO A 195 12.58 -4.36 13.97
CA PRO A 195 12.35 -2.98 14.38
C PRO A 195 11.34 -2.36 13.41
N MET A 196 10.16 -2.02 13.92
CA MET A 196 9.08 -1.43 13.15
C MET A 196 9.01 0.08 13.40
N SER A 197 8.92 0.87 12.34
CA SER A 197 8.54 2.28 12.45
C SER A 197 7.78 2.76 11.22
N GLY A 198 6.71 3.51 11.45
CA GLY A 198 5.97 4.18 10.38
C GLY A 198 5.05 5.27 10.89
N MET A 199 4.21 5.77 10.00
CA MET A 199 3.25 6.85 10.25
C MET A 199 1.85 6.30 10.02
N ILE A 200 0.97 6.49 11.01
CA ILE A 200 -0.44 6.12 10.92
C ILE A 200 -1.23 7.39 10.59
N ASP A 201 -2.06 7.34 9.55
CA ASP A 201 -2.86 8.49 9.11
C ASP A 201 -3.78 8.98 10.25
N ARG A 202 -4.58 8.07 10.85
CA ARG A 202 -5.47 8.40 11.97
C ARG A 202 -5.65 7.23 12.94
N ILE A 203 -5.71 7.55 14.23
CA ILE A 203 -6.04 6.64 15.33
C ILE A 203 -7.23 7.23 16.07
N ASP A 204 -8.34 6.52 16.10
CA ASP A 204 -9.55 6.93 16.82
C ASP A 204 -9.66 6.18 18.14
N GLN A 205 -10.00 6.87 19.23
CA GLN A 205 -10.38 6.21 20.47
C GLN A 205 -11.87 5.84 20.40
N THR A 206 -12.17 4.56 20.46
CA THR A 206 -13.54 4.03 20.37
C THR A 206 -14.11 3.60 21.73
N GLY A 207 -13.28 3.63 22.78
CA GLY A 207 -13.70 3.35 24.14
C GLY A 207 -12.53 3.15 25.10
N GLY A 208 -12.83 2.52 26.23
CA GLY A 208 -11.84 2.29 27.29
C GLY A 208 -11.59 3.54 28.14
N THR A 209 -10.43 3.59 28.79
CA THR A 209 -10.02 4.73 29.64
C THR A 209 -8.76 5.37 29.08
N LYS A 210 -8.40 6.59 29.51
CA LYS A 210 -7.13 7.23 29.12
C LYS A 210 -5.90 6.36 29.38
N LYS A 211 -5.92 5.49 30.39
CA LYS A 211 -4.83 4.56 30.74
C LYS A 211 -4.90 3.22 30.00
N ARG A 212 -6.09 2.83 29.54
CA ARG A 212 -6.36 1.59 28.82
C ARG A 212 -7.31 1.86 27.66
N PRO A 213 -6.83 2.53 26.60
CA PRO A 213 -7.68 2.95 25.51
C PRO A 213 -8.00 1.75 24.61
N ARG A 214 -9.20 1.79 24.03
CA ARG A 214 -9.60 0.95 22.91
C ARG A 214 -9.56 1.79 21.65
N LEU A 215 -8.84 1.32 20.64
CA LEU A 215 -8.45 2.11 19.48
C LEU A 215 -8.89 1.45 18.17
N THR A 216 -9.21 2.29 17.19
CA THR A 216 -9.35 1.91 15.78
C THR A 216 -8.23 2.58 14.98
N ILE A 217 -7.51 1.80 14.18
CA ILE A 217 -6.49 2.34 13.27
C ILE A 217 -7.15 2.59 11.91
N VAL A 218 -6.99 3.81 11.38
CA VAL A 218 -7.60 4.23 10.12
C VAL A 218 -6.49 4.68 9.16
N ASP A 219 -6.60 4.24 7.91
CA ASP A 219 -5.74 4.66 6.81
C ASP A 219 -6.60 5.03 5.60
N TYR A 220 -6.23 6.13 4.95
CA TYR A 220 -6.94 6.65 3.79
C TYR A 220 -6.32 6.09 2.50
N LYS A 221 -7.17 5.89 1.49
CA LYS A 221 -6.75 5.42 0.16
C LYS A 221 -7.50 6.19 -0.91
N THR A 222 -6.80 6.69 -1.93
CA THR A 222 -7.43 7.37 -3.09
C THR A 222 -7.65 6.45 -4.30
N GLY A 223 -7.23 5.18 -4.19
CA GLY A 223 -7.44 4.15 -5.21
C GLY A 223 -8.73 3.37 -4.99
N LYS A 224 -9.10 2.54 -5.97
CA LYS A 224 -10.27 1.65 -5.87
C LYS A 224 -10.16 0.68 -4.69
N PRO A 225 -11.28 0.33 -4.04
CA PRO A 225 -11.32 -0.75 -3.05
C PRO A 225 -10.73 -2.05 -3.62
N PRO A 226 -10.00 -2.83 -2.82
CA PRO A 226 -9.53 -4.14 -3.25
C PRO A 226 -10.73 -5.07 -3.49
N GLY A 227 -10.67 -5.87 -4.55
CA GLY A 227 -11.61 -6.98 -4.71
C GLY A 227 -11.37 -8.06 -3.66
N ASP A 228 -12.39 -8.87 -3.35
CA ASP A 228 -12.39 -9.83 -2.23
C ASP A 228 -11.13 -10.70 -2.12
N LEU A 229 -10.58 -11.15 -3.26
CA LEU A 229 -9.39 -11.99 -3.31
C LEU A 229 -8.10 -11.30 -2.86
N PHE A 230 -8.07 -9.97 -2.80
CA PHE A 230 -6.88 -9.15 -2.51
C PHE A 230 -6.98 -8.38 -1.20
N VAL A 231 -8.07 -8.54 -0.45
CA VAL A 231 -8.33 -7.78 0.77
C VAL A 231 -7.24 -8.00 1.82
N ASP A 232 -6.82 -9.24 2.05
CA ASP A 232 -5.80 -9.55 3.06
C ASP A 232 -4.42 -8.95 2.72
N GLU A 233 -4.07 -8.90 1.43
CA GLU A 233 -2.85 -8.25 0.97
C GLU A 233 -2.94 -6.73 1.17
N ALA A 234 -4.07 -6.13 0.82
CA ALA A 234 -4.31 -4.69 0.99
C ALA A 234 -4.31 -4.26 2.47
N LEU A 235 -4.77 -5.13 3.37
CA LEU A 235 -4.84 -4.87 4.82
C LEU A 235 -3.53 -5.12 5.55
N PHE A 236 -2.60 -5.89 4.97
CA PHE A 236 -1.35 -6.22 5.64
C PHE A 236 -0.62 -5.00 6.21
N PRO A 237 -0.46 -3.87 5.49
CA PRO A 237 0.21 -2.69 6.05
C PRO A 237 -0.47 -2.11 7.29
N ILE A 238 -1.79 -1.99 7.29
CA ILE A 238 -2.54 -1.43 8.42
C ILE A 238 -2.61 -2.42 9.60
N HIS A 239 -2.63 -3.73 9.34
CA HIS A 239 -2.49 -4.74 10.39
C HIS A 239 -1.13 -4.64 11.09
N VAL A 240 -0.04 -4.33 10.37
CA VAL A 240 1.28 -4.13 11.00
C VAL A 240 1.25 -2.92 11.94
N TYR A 241 0.55 -1.84 11.56
CA TYR A 241 0.33 -0.71 12.46
C TYR A 241 -0.47 -1.10 13.71
N ALA A 242 -1.56 -1.85 13.53
CA ALA A 242 -2.34 -2.36 14.66
C ALA A 242 -1.49 -3.21 15.61
N ALA A 243 -0.66 -4.12 15.09
CA ALA A 243 0.23 -4.94 15.90
C ALA A 243 1.26 -4.09 16.67
N ALA A 244 1.87 -3.10 16.02
CA ALA A 244 2.80 -2.20 16.70
C ALA A 244 2.13 -1.37 17.80
N VAL A 245 0.92 -0.86 17.57
CA VAL A 245 0.18 -0.10 18.59
C VAL A 245 -0.24 -1.00 19.75
N ALA A 246 -0.72 -2.21 19.47
CA ALA A 246 -1.14 -3.20 20.47
C ALA A 246 0.02 -3.77 21.29
N SER A 247 1.27 -3.67 20.83
CA SER A 247 2.45 -4.06 21.62
C SER A 247 2.67 -3.21 22.87
N ARG A 248 1.98 -2.06 22.97
CA ARG A 248 2.08 -1.14 24.11
C ARG A 248 1.21 -1.67 25.27
N PRO A 249 1.74 -1.82 26.49
CA PRO A 249 0.97 -2.34 27.62
C PRO A 249 -0.33 -1.55 27.86
N GLY A 250 -1.44 -2.28 28.01
CA GLY A 250 -2.75 -1.71 28.32
C GLY A 250 -3.50 -1.09 27.14
N VAL A 251 -2.92 -1.04 25.93
CA VAL A 251 -3.59 -0.58 24.72
C VAL A 251 -4.29 -1.76 24.04
N VAL A 252 -5.54 -1.56 23.63
CA VAL A 252 -6.29 -2.51 22.81
C VAL A 252 -6.58 -1.87 21.46
N VAL A 253 -6.31 -2.58 20.38
CA VAL A 253 -6.77 -2.19 19.04
C VAL A 253 -7.89 -3.15 18.66
N ASP A 254 -9.11 -2.63 18.46
CA ASP A 254 -10.29 -3.46 18.20
C ASP A 254 -10.43 -3.81 16.72
N GLU A 255 -10.11 -2.85 15.85
CA GLU A 255 -10.31 -2.96 14.41
C GLU A 255 -9.35 -2.07 13.63
N VAL A 256 -9.23 -2.37 12.34
CA VAL A 256 -8.62 -1.51 11.33
C VAL A 256 -9.66 -1.09 10.31
N LYS A 257 -9.52 0.12 9.76
CA LYS A 257 -10.34 0.65 8.67
C LYS A 257 -9.47 1.19 7.54
N LEU A 258 -9.70 0.70 6.33
CA LEU A 258 -9.25 1.35 5.11
C LEU A 258 -10.41 2.14 4.52
N LEU A 259 -10.22 3.45 4.36
CA LEU A 259 -11.20 4.36 3.76
C LEU A 259 -10.78 4.70 2.34
N HIS A 260 -11.41 4.06 1.37
CA HIS A 260 -11.23 4.38 -0.05
C HIS A 260 -12.07 5.60 -0.43
N LEU A 261 -11.41 6.75 -0.50
CA LEU A 261 -12.02 8.05 -0.77
C LEU A 261 -12.63 8.09 -2.17
N GLY A 262 -13.81 8.71 -2.29
CA GLY A 262 -14.55 8.82 -3.54
C GLY A 262 -15.37 7.59 -3.92
N HIS A 263 -15.51 6.61 -3.01
CA HIS A 263 -16.29 5.39 -3.23
C HIS A 263 -17.48 5.24 -2.25
N GLY A 264 -17.85 6.32 -1.56
CA GLY A 264 -18.94 6.30 -0.56
C GLY A 264 -18.71 5.26 0.53
N THR A 265 -19.79 4.79 1.14
CA THR A 265 -19.75 3.77 2.21
C THR A 265 -19.23 2.42 1.72
N ASP A 266 -19.39 2.11 0.43
CA ASP A 266 -18.86 0.89 -0.19
C ASP A 266 -17.32 0.90 -0.27
N GLY A 267 -16.70 2.08 -0.13
CA GLY A 267 -15.26 2.25 -0.04
C GLY A 267 -14.64 1.86 1.31
N ILE A 268 -15.45 1.46 2.29
CA ILE A 268 -14.98 1.22 3.66
C ILE A 268 -14.69 -0.27 3.87
N VAL A 269 -13.40 -0.63 4.03
CA VAL A 269 -12.98 -1.99 4.38
C VAL A 269 -12.62 -2.04 5.86
N ARG A 270 -13.38 -2.81 6.65
CA ARG A 270 -13.13 -2.99 8.09
C ARG A 270 -12.75 -4.42 8.41
N ARG A 271 -11.80 -4.62 9.33
CA ARG A 271 -11.51 -5.93 9.93
C ARG A 271 -11.23 -5.84 11.42
N PRO A 272 -11.73 -6.78 12.24
CA PRO A 272 -11.38 -6.86 13.65
C PRO A 272 -9.93 -7.32 13.84
N ILE A 273 -9.29 -6.85 14.91
CA ILE A 273 -7.96 -7.28 15.33
C ILE A 273 -8.10 -8.25 16.49
N THR A 274 -8.03 -9.55 16.17
CA THR A 274 -7.99 -10.63 17.16
C THR A 274 -6.55 -10.95 17.55
N PRO A 275 -6.30 -11.65 18.68
CA PRO A 275 -4.96 -12.12 19.02
C PRO A 275 -4.30 -12.95 17.90
N SER A 276 -5.08 -13.80 17.22
CA SER A 276 -4.58 -14.58 16.09
C SER A 276 -4.15 -13.72 14.90
N VAL A 277 -4.92 -12.68 14.54
CA VAL A 277 -4.55 -11.72 13.48
C VAL A 277 -3.30 -10.94 13.86
N HIS A 278 -3.21 -10.49 15.12
CA HIS A 278 -2.04 -9.82 15.67
C HIS A 278 -0.79 -10.69 15.52
N ASP A 279 -0.83 -11.93 16.01
CA ASP A 279 0.31 -12.83 16.04
C ASP A 279 0.75 -13.26 14.63
N ALA A 280 -0.22 -13.56 13.76
CA ALA A 280 0.05 -13.88 12.36
C ALA A 280 0.72 -12.70 11.63
N THR A 281 0.25 -11.47 11.90
CA THR A 281 0.83 -10.27 11.30
C THR A 281 2.23 -10.00 11.81
N ALA A 282 2.46 -10.06 13.13
CA ALA A 282 3.77 -9.88 13.73
C ALA A 282 4.77 -10.91 13.20
N LYS A 283 4.38 -12.19 13.11
CA LYS A 283 5.19 -13.26 12.54
C LYS A 283 5.52 -13.02 11.07
N LYS A 284 4.53 -12.63 10.26
CA LYS A 284 4.75 -12.32 8.83
C LYS A 284 5.69 -11.14 8.65
N PHE A 285 5.53 -10.07 9.43
CA PHE A 285 6.39 -8.90 9.36
C PHE A 285 7.83 -9.22 9.81
N ASP A 286 7.99 -10.02 10.86
CA ASP A 286 9.29 -10.53 11.30
C ASP A 286 9.98 -11.38 10.23
N GLY A 287 9.24 -12.27 9.58
CA GLY A 287 9.75 -13.07 8.44
C GLY A 287 10.29 -12.20 7.31
N ILE A 288 9.54 -11.16 6.90
CA ILE A 288 9.99 -10.21 5.86
C ILE A 288 11.28 -9.51 6.28
N TRP A 289 11.41 -9.13 7.55
CA TRP A 289 12.63 -8.52 8.05
C TRP A 289 13.83 -9.48 8.00
N GLN A 290 13.64 -10.74 8.38
CA GLN A 290 14.68 -11.77 8.28
C GLN A 290 15.08 -12.04 6.82
N ASP A 291 14.12 -12.03 5.90
CA ASP A 291 14.39 -12.16 4.46
C ASP A 291 15.21 -10.96 3.95
N ILE A 292 14.85 -9.73 4.35
CA ILE A 292 15.61 -8.52 4.02
C ILE A 292 17.04 -8.60 4.57
N ARG A 293 17.22 -9.06 5.81
CA ARG A 293 18.54 -9.22 6.41
C ARG A 293 19.37 -10.28 5.68
N THR A 294 18.74 -11.39 5.30
CA THR A 294 19.39 -12.45 4.54
C THR A 294 19.81 -11.93 3.16
N ALA A 295 18.92 -11.26 2.44
CA ALA A 295 19.24 -10.63 1.14
C ALA A 295 20.38 -9.61 1.26
N ALA A 296 20.40 -8.80 2.32
CA ALA A 296 21.48 -7.84 2.56
C ALA A 296 22.81 -8.50 2.91
N LYS A 297 22.79 -9.65 3.60
CA LYS A 297 23.99 -10.43 3.95
C LYS A 297 24.58 -11.14 2.74
N THR A 298 23.74 -11.77 1.92
CA THR A 298 24.18 -12.52 0.73
C THR A 298 24.37 -11.62 -0.50
N GLY A 299 23.85 -10.39 -0.46
CA GLY A 299 23.76 -9.51 -1.62
C GLY A 299 22.67 -9.91 -2.61
N ALA A 300 21.91 -10.97 -2.35
CA ALA A 300 20.92 -11.51 -3.28
C ALA A 300 19.56 -10.79 -3.14
N PHE A 301 19.35 -9.77 -3.98
CA PHE A 301 18.05 -9.11 -4.15
C PHE A 301 17.44 -9.50 -5.51
N PRO A 302 16.63 -10.57 -5.58
CA PRO A 302 16.07 -11.04 -6.84
C PRO A 302 15.17 -9.99 -7.50
N CYS A 303 15.23 -9.95 -8.83
CA CYS A 303 14.26 -9.21 -9.63
C CYS A 303 12.93 -9.96 -9.68
N VAL A 304 11.83 -9.22 -9.62
CA VAL A 304 10.48 -9.73 -9.84
C VAL A 304 9.85 -8.85 -10.90
N THR A 305 9.80 -9.34 -12.14
CA THR A 305 9.22 -8.55 -13.23
C THR A 305 7.70 -8.68 -13.25
N GLY A 306 7.04 -7.68 -13.82
CA GLY A 306 5.60 -7.59 -13.89
C GLY A 306 5.17 -6.18 -14.30
N ARG A 307 3.86 -5.92 -14.27
CA ARG A 307 3.31 -4.62 -14.69
C ARG A 307 3.90 -3.44 -13.92
N GLN A 308 4.30 -3.65 -12.66
CA GLN A 308 4.98 -2.66 -11.84
C GLN A 308 6.26 -2.09 -12.45
N CYS A 309 6.88 -2.81 -13.38
CA CYS A 309 8.11 -2.39 -14.04
C CYS A 309 7.86 -1.28 -15.07
N ASP A 310 6.63 -1.08 -15.55
CA ASP A 310 6.29 -0.01 -16.49
C ASP A 310 6.46 1.39 -15.86
N TRP A 311 6.41 1.49 -14.53
CA TRP A 311 6.54 2.73 -13.78
C TRP A 311 7.61 2.66 -12.68
N CYS A 312 8.53 1.71 -12.76
CA CYS A 312 9.63 1.58 -11.79
C CYS A 312 10.80 2.50 -12.20
N ASP A 313 11.07 3.56 -11.43
CA ASP A 313 12.20 4.47 -11.72
C ASP A 313 13.57 3.77 -11.63
N ALA A 314 13.67 2.62 -10.96
CA ALA A 314 14.89 1.81 -10.90
C ALA A 314 15.09 0.89 -12.12
N LYS A 315 14.16 0.84 -13.07
CA LYS A 315 14.25 -0.01 -14.28
C LYS A 315 15.57 0.20 -15.07
N PRO A 316 16.08 1.44 -15.26
CA PRO A 316 17.36 1.65 -15.95
C PRO A 316 18.57 1.01 -15.27
N LEU A 317 18.49 0.70 -13.97
CA LEU A 317 19.55 0.03 -13.21
C LEU A 317 19.27 -1.47 -12.97
N CYS A 318 18.13 -1.96 -13.46
CA CYS A 318 17.63 -3.27 -13.07
C CYS A 318 18.29 -4.40 -13.90
N PRO A 319 18.88 -5.43 -13.26
CA PRO A 319 19.51 -6.54 -13.98
C PRO A 319 18.57 -7.36 -14.88
N ALA A 320 17.25 -7.26 -14.71
CA ALA A 320 16.31 -7.92 -15.62
C ALA A 320 16.16 -7.19 -16.97
N TRP A 321 16.77 -6.01 -17.14
CA TRP A 321 16.77 -5.23 -18.38
C TRP A 321 18.18 -4.82 -18.85
N ASN A 322 19.24 -5.25 -18.15
CA ASN A 322 20.64 -4.93 -18.43
C ASN A 322 21.51 -6.19 -18.36
#